data_AF-A0A3D8P467-F1
#
_entry.id   AF-A0A3D8P467-F1
#
_cell.length_a   1.000
_cell.length_b   1.000
_cell.length_c   1.000
_cell.angle_alpha   90.00
_cell.angle_beta   90.00
_cell.angle_gamma   90.00
#
_symmetry.space_group_name_H-M   'P 1'
#
loop_
_entity.id
_entity.type
_entity.pdbx_description
1 polymer ?
#
loop_
_entity_poly.entity_id
_entity_poly.type
_entity_poly.pdbx_seq_one_letter_code
_entity_poly.pdbx_strand_id
1 'polypeptide(L)'
;MDLKTKVKGILQKREEVVREAYRRIPQQYHAFITLLDQSEVVAGFEAKLDDELRKLGVYTRGGKTYLKVQVPYFTVEGRLQWFADLHREAGKKFHVKSNVRELARYMLKTGKRPPEDVPLIVTIKSEIFGTLEGESRIYWGGSGASGTNPLEVAKTSALGRAIAQAGIGLIGTGPASAQEVEEARAAVNGARVEEKPSQDKTAPAGEKEARPEAQPWEGEVVILSAPSQTEKGWTAKAATRDGEKVNLLGSIVEHAVPEVTYRVAGLRKGNWIKVEEMELQVAEDEMDLDSLLS
;
A
#
# COMPACT_ATOMS: atom_id res chain seq x y z
N MET A 1 26.45 28.57 -10.41
CA MET A 1 25.65 28.79 -9.19
C MET A 1 26.28 27.98 -8.08
N ASP A 2 26.58 28.59 -6.93
CA ASP A 2 27.12 27.85 -5.79
C ASP A 2 26.07 26.89 -5.20
N LEU A 3 26.54 25.86 -4.49
CA LEU A 3 25.67 24.81 -3.95
C LEU A 3 24.66 25.34 -2.93
N LYS A 4 25.03 26.35 -2.13
CA LYS A 4 24.15 26.94 -1.10
C LYS A 4 22.99 27.68 -1.75
N THR A 5 23.27 28.49 -2.77
CA THR A 5 22.26 29.22 -3.55
C THR A 5 21.31 28.25 -4.23
N LYS A 6 21.83 27.15 -4.80
CA LYS A 6 20.99 26.09 -5.39
C LYS A 6 20.07 25.44 -4.36
N VAL A 7 20.62 25.05 -3.20
CA VAL A 7 19.86 24.44 -2.10
C VAL A 7 18.77 25.39 -1.59
N LYS A 8 19.09 26.65 -1.33
CA LYS A 8 18.12 27.67 -0.87
C LYS A 8 16.99 27.86 -1.89
N GLY A 9 17.32 27.91 -3.19
CA GLY A 9 16.32 28.00 -4.25
C GLY A 9 15.38 26.78 -4.30
N ILE A 10 15.90 25.57 -4.08
CA ILE A 10 15.08 24.36 -4.00
C ILE A 10 14.16 24.41 -2.78
N LEU A 11 14.68 24.77 -1.60
CA LEU A 11 13.89 24.87 -0.38
C LEU A 11 12.75 25.89 -0.52
N GLN A 12 13.04 27.07 -1.07
CA GLN A 12 12.03 28.10 -1.32
C GLN A 12 10.93 27.59 -2.27
N LYS A 13 11.32 26.94 -3.37
CA LYS A 13 10.35 26.33 -4.31
C LYS A 13 9.49 25.26 -3.63
N ARG A 14 10.07 24.45 -2.74
CA ARG A 14 9.34 23.39 -2.01
C ARG A 14 8.37 23.98 -1.00
N GLU A 15 8.76 25.04 -0.30
CA GLU A 15 7.88 25.78 0.59
C GLU A 15 6.68 26.37 -0.16
N GLU A 16 6.90 26.93 -1.35
CA GLU A 16 5.81 27.44 -2.19
C GLU A 16 4.85 26.33 -2.64
N VAL A 17 5.36 25.16 -3.00
CA VAL A 17 4.54 23.98 -3.33
C VAL A 17 3.69 23.54 -2.13
N VAL A 18 4.23 23.56 -0.91
CA VAL A 18 3.46 23.28 0.31
C VAL A 18 2.36 24.32 0.50
N ARG A 19 2.67 25.61 0.41
CA ARG A 19 1.66 26.69 0.55
C ARG A 19 0.55 26.55 -0.50
N GLU A 20 0.92 26.23 -1.73
CA GLU A 20 -0.05 26.03 -2.82
C GLU A 20 -0.94 24.81 -2.58
N ALA A 21 -0.42 23.73 -1.98
CA ALA A 21 -1.23 22.58 -1.57
C ALA A 21 -2.33 22.98 -0.59
N TYR A 22 -1.98 23.71 0.48
CA TYR A 22 -2.94 24.20 1.47
C TYR A 22 -3.91 25.24 0.90
N ARG A 23 -3.53 25.97 -0.16
CA ARG A 23 -4.43 26.89 -0.86
C ARG A 23 -5.46 26.15 -1.72
N ARG A 24 -5.06 25.06 -2.38
CA ARG A 24 -5.91 24.31 -3.32
C ARG A 24 -6.89 23.36 -2.64
N ILE A 25 -6.47 22.75 -1.54
CA ILE A 25 -7.31 21.81 -0.81
C ILE A 25 -8.23 22.60 0.14
N PRO A 26 -9.55 22.35 0.15
CA PRO A 26 -10.46 23.00 1.10
C PRO A 26 -10.03 22.78 2.55
N GLN A 27 -10.24 23.79 3.39
CA GLN A 27 -9.74 23.81 4.76
C GLN A 27 -10.17 22.60 5.60
N GLN A 28 -11.40 22.11 5.41
CA GLN A 28 -11.91 20.95 6.13
C GLN A 28 -11.13 19.64 5.83
N TYR A 29 -10.35 19.60 4.74
CA TYR A 29 -9.56 18.44 4.36
C TYR A 29 -8.05 18.61 4.63
N HIS A 30 -7.62 19.73 5.23
CA HIS A 30 -6.19 19.97 5.50
C HIS A 30 -5.55 18.90 6.39
N ALA A 31 -6.33 18.25 7.26
CA ALA A 31 -5.86 17.14 8.10
C ALA A 31 -5.35 15.93 7.29
N PHE A 32 -5.73 15.82 6.01
CA PHE A 32 -5.29 14.76 5.10
C PHE A 32 -4.07 15.16 4.24
N ILE A 33 -3.46 16.31 4.49
CA ILE A 33 -2.20 16.71 3.87
C ILE A 33 -1.04 16.23 4.74
N THR A 34 -0.28 15.27 4.22
CA THR A 34 0.94 14.74 4.84
C THR A 34 2.17 15.28 4.11
N LEU A 35 3.21 15.65 4.85
CA LEU A 35 4.50 16.00 4.28
C LEU A 35 5.37 14.74 4.18
N LEU A 36 5.70 14.32 2.96
CA LEU A 36 6.58 13.17 2.72
C LEU A 36 8.02 13.65 2.57
N ASP A 37 8.92 13.05 3.33
CA ASP A 37 10.36 13.27 3.17
C ASP A 37 10.84 12.68 1.85
N GLN A 38 11.54 13.49 1.06
CA GLN A 38 12.12 13.11 -0.21
C GLN A 38 13.58 13.58 -0.28
N SER A 39 14.37 12.89 -1.11
CA SER A 39 15.76 13.22 -1.34
C SER A 39 15.95 13.69 -2.78
N GLU A 40 16.45 14.91 -2.95
CA GLU A 40 16.68 15.52 -4.27
C GLU A 40 18.16 15.66 -4.54
N VAL A 41 18.61 15.18 -5.70
CA VAL A 41 20.01 15.33 -6.12
C VAL A 41 20.29 16.80 -6.41
N VAL A 42 21.16 17.39 -5.62
CA VAL A 42 21.62 18.77 -5.80
C VAL A 42 22.96 18.85 -6.51
N ALA A 43 23.78 17.79 -6.46
CA ALA A 43 24.99 17.66 -7.27
C ALA A 43 25.29 16.20 -7.62
N GLY A 44 25.82 15.97 -8.83
CA GLY A 44 26.25 14.66 -9.32
C GLY A 44 27.62 14.20 -8.82
N PHE A 45 28.13 14.81 -7.76
CA PHE A 45 29.39 14.50 -7.09
C PHE A 45 29.20 14.65 -5.57
N GLU A 46 30.13 14.12 -4.76
CA GLU A 46 30.14 14.34 -3.31
C GLU A 46 30.81 15.68 -2.97
N ALA A 47 30.00 16.67 -2.64
CA ALA A 47 30.50 17.97 -2.23
C ALA A 47 31.03 17.91 -0.79
N LYS A 48 32.08 18.66 -0.50
CA LYS A 48 32.51 18.90 0.89
C LYS A 48 31.45 19.75 1.60
N LEU A 49 30.74 19.16 2.55
CA LEU A 49 29.64 19.82 3.26
C LEU A 49 30.16 20.56 4.50
N ASP A 50 29.93 21.87 4.54
CA ASP A 50 30.07 22.68 5.74
C ASP A 50 28.84 22.56 6.67
N ASP A 51 28.93 23.16 7.86
CA ASP A 51 27.88 23.06 8.87
C ASP A 51 26.56 23.71 8.42
N GLU A 52 26.63 24.76 7.59
CA GLU A 52 25.43 25.41 7.05
C GLU A 52 24.66 24.47 6.13
N LEU A 53 25.35 23.83 5.17
CA LEU A 53 24.73 22.86 4.26
C LEU A 53 24.14 21.66 5.00
N ARG A 54 24.84 21.13 6.01
CA ARG A 54 24.32 20.02 6.83
C ARG A 54 23.05 20.40 7.58
N LYS A 55 23.00 21.62 8.16
CA LYS A 55 21.81 22.16 8.84
C LYS A 55 20.62 22.34 7.88
N LEU A 56 20.89 22.62 6.61
CA LEU A 56 19.87 22.69 5.56
C LEU A 56 19.39 21.31 5.08
N GLY A 57 19.88 20.20 5.66
CA GLY A 57 19.47 18.85 5.29
C GLY A 57 20.23 18.26 4.10
N VAL A 58 21.37 18.84 3.74
CA VAL A 58 22.24 18.33 2.67
C VAL A 58 23.09 17.18 3.20
N TYR A 59 23.21 16.11 2.41
CA TYR A 59 24.05 14.95 2.72
C TYR A 59 24.65 14.35 1.44
N THR A 60 25.73 13.58 1.56
CA THR A 60 26.32 12.84 0.43
C THR A 60 26.04 11.34 0.58
N ARG A 61 25.83 10.65 -0.54
CA ARG A 61 25.66 9.18 -0.58
C ARG A 61 25.97 8.65 -1.98
N GLY A 62 26.80 7.62 -2.09
CA GLY A 62 27.00 6.92 -3.35
C GLY A 62 27.49 7.82 -4.50
N GLY A 63 28.47 8.70 -4.22
CA GLY A 63 29.06 9.55 -5.24
C GLY A 63 28.27 10.81 -5.57
N LYS A 64 27.15 11.10 -4.89
CA LYS A 64 26.27 12.25 -5.17
C LYS A 64 25.95 13.04 -3.91
N THR A 65 25.52 14.28 -4.08
CA THR A 65 25.03 15.16 -3.01
C THR A 65 23.51 15.35 -3.13
N TYR A 66 22.81 15.14 -2.03
CA TYR A 66 21.36 15.18 -1.91
C TYR A 66 20.92 16.25 -0.91
N LEU A 67 19.70 16.73 -1.08
CA LEU A 67 18.98 17.57 -0.14
C LEU A 67 17.73 16.84 0.31
N LYS A 68 17.53 16.73 1.64
CA LYS A 68 16.24 16.31 2.19
C LYS A 68 15.23 17.45 2.05
N VAL A 69 14.11 17.18 1.41
CA VAL A 69 13.00 18.10 1.23
C VAL A 69 11.70 17.43 1.65
N GLN A 70 10.71 18.24 2.01
CA GLN A 70 9.36 17.77 2.28
C GLN A 70 8.45 18.13 1.11
N VAL A 71 7.66 17.16 0.66
CA VAL A 71 6.69 17.33 -0.43
C VAL A 71 5.30 17.04 0.09
N PRO A 72 4.32 17.93 -0.14
CA PRO A 72 2.95 17.68 0.30
C PRO A 72 2.33 16.54 -0.51
N TYR A 73 1.62 15.67 0.21
CA TYR A 73 0.86 14.55 -0.31
C TYR A 73 -0.53 14.57 0.29
N PHE A 74 -1.55 14.61 -0.56
CA PHE A 74 -2.93 14.49 -0.12
C PHE A 74 -3.35 13.03 -0.17
N THR A 75 -3.65 12.47 1.01
CA THR A 75 -3.88 11.03 1.16
C THR A 75 -5.09 10.56 0.37
N VAL A 76 -5.09 9.27 0.01
CA VAL A 76 -6.23 8.65 -0.68
C VAL A 76 -7.48 8.70 0.19
N GLU A 77 -7.34 8.59 1.50
CA GLU A 77 -8.43 8.79 2.46
C GLU A 77 -9.05 10.19 2.35
N GLY A 78 -8.22 11.24 2.30
CA GLY A 78 -8.70 12.61 2.11
C GLY A 78 -9.41 12.80 0.76
N ARG A 79 -8.90 12.18 -0.31
CA ARG A 79 -9.56 12.17 -1.62
C ARG A 79 -10.91 11.49 -1.58
N LEU A 80 -11.01 10.33 -0.93
CA LEU A 80 -12.25 9.57 -0.81
C LEU A 80 -13.28 10.33 0.05
N GLN A 81 -12.85 10.93 1.16
CA GLN A 81 -13.71 11.73 2.01
C GLN A 81 -14.27 12.94 1.24
N TRP A 82 -13.40 13.69 0.56
CA TRP A 82 -13.84 14.83 -0.27
C TRP A 82 -14.79 14.37 -1.40
N PHE A 83 -14.46 13.28 -2.09
CA PHE A 83 -15.32 12.71 -3.13
C PHE A 83 -16.70 12.30 -2.59
N ALA A 84 -16.75 11.66 -1.43
CA ALA A 84 -17.98 11.22 -0.79
C ALA A 84 -18.83 12.40 -0.29
N ASP A 85 -18.20 13.45 0.22
CA ASP A 85 -18.89 14.67 0.65
C ASP A 85 -19.60 15.35 -0.50
N LEU A 86 -18.94 15.49 -1.65
CA LEU A 86 -19.57 16.05 -2.86
C LEU A 86 -20.79 15.24 -3.30
N HIS A 87 -20.73 13.91 -3.20
CA HIS A 87 -21.88 13.05 -3.51
C HIS A 87 -23.00 13.21 -2.49
N ARG A 88 -22.66 13.23 -1.19
CA ARG A 88 -23.61 13.41 -0.10
C ARG A 88 -24.34 14.76 -0.20
N GLU A 89 -23.61 15.85 -0.45
CA GLU A 89 -24.17 17.19 -0.63
C GLU A 89 -25.10 17.28 -1.84
N ALA A 90 -24.79 16.56 -2.93
CA ALA A 90 -25.62 16.50 -4.12
C ALA A 90 -26.78 15.48 -4.03
N GLY A 91 -26.89 14.72 -2.94
CA GLY A 91 -27.85 13.62 -2.83
C GLY A 91 -27.64 12.52 -3.89
N LYS A 92 -26.38 12.30 -4.29
CA LYS A 92 -25.96 11.36 -5.33
C LYS A 92 -25.20 10.18 -4.75
N LYS A 93 -25.10 9.11 -5.54
CA LYS A 93 -24.41 7.86 -5.18
C LYS A 93 -23.22 7.59 -6.10
N PHE A 94 -22.34 6.74 -5.62
CA PHE A 94 -21.28 6.14 -6.41
C PHE A 94 -21.02 4.71 -5.97
N HIS A 95 -20.48 3.90 -6.88
CA HIS A 95 -20.12 2.51 -6.64
C HIS A 95 -18.68 2.27 -7.10
N VAL A 96 -17.90 1.57 -6.28
CA VAL A 96 -16.50 1.23 -6.55
C VAL A 96 -16.41 -0.26 -6.87
N LYS A 97 -15.76 -0.60 -7.99
CA LYS A 97 -15.40 -1.96 -8.38
C LYS A 97 -13.90 -2.06 -8.57
N SER A 98 -13.34 -3.25 -8.39
CA SER A 98 -11.91 -3.49 -8.61
C SER A 98 -11.66 -4.93 -9.00
N ASN A 99 -10.62 -5.20 -9.80
CA ASN A 99 -10.21 -6.54 -10.18
C ASN A 99 -9.40 -7.30 -9.07
N VAL A 100 -9.37 -6.80 -7.83
CA VAL A 100 -8.55 -7.39 -6.76
C VAL A 100 -8.96 -8.82 -6.41
N ARG A 101 -10.26 -9.14 -6.50
CA ARG A 101 -10.80 -10.47 -6.16
C ARG A 101 -10.43 -11.49 -7.23
N GLU A 102 -10.45 -11.05 -8.47
CA GLU A 102 -10.03 -11.77 -9.65
C GLU A 102 -8.54 -12.13 -9.52
N LEU A 103 -7.68 -11.15 -9.24
CA LEU A 103 -6.26 -11.38 -9.00
C LEU A 103 -6.03 -12.35 -7.82
N ALA A 104 -6.81 -12.22 -6.75
CA ALA A 104 -6.78 -13.14 -5.62
C ALA A 104 -7.13 -14.59 -6.01
N ARG A 105 -8.21 -14.77 -6.78
CA ARG A 105 -8.64 -16.08 -7.30
C ARG A 105 -7.55 -16.72 -8.16
N TYR A 106 -6.94 -15.95 -9.05
CA TYR A 106 -5.82 -16.42 -9.87
C TYR A 106 -4.69 -16.97 -9.00
N MET A 107 -4.29 -16.23 -7.97
CA MET A 107 -3.21 -16.62 -7.06
C MET A 107 -3.51 -17.92 -6.33
N LEU A 108 -4.74 -18.07 -5.85
CA LEU A 108 -5.18 -19.27 -5.14
C LEU A 108 -5.24 -20.49 -6.05
N LYS A 109 -5.80 -20.34 -7.25
CA LYS A 109 -5.98 -21.43 -8.21
C LYS A 109 -4.65 -21.93 -8.77
N THR A 110 -3.71 -21.01 -8.99
CA THR A 110 -2.45 -21.33 -9.70
C THR A 110 -1.25 -21.48 -8.77
N GLY A 111 -1.34 -21.00 -7.53
CA GLY A 111 -0.18 -20.86 -6.63
C GLY A 111 0.85 -19.85 -7.14
N LYS A 112 0.50 -19.01 -8.11
CA LYS A 112 1.43 -18.07 -8.77
C LYS A 112 0.93 -16.64 -8.63
N ARG A 113 1.86 -15.69 -8.62
CA ARG A 113 1.54 -14.27 -8.73
C ARG A 113 0.96 -13.97 -10.11
N PRO A 114 0.03 -13.01 -10.25
CA PRO A 114 -0.39 -12.51 -11.55
C PRO A 114 0.83 -12.05 -12.36
N PRO A 115 0.78 -12.15 -13.69
CA PRO A 115 1.82 -11.60 -14.57
C PRO A 115 2.14 -10.14 -14.23
N GLU A 116 3.40 -9.72 -14.37
CA GLU A 116 3.86 -8.39 -13.95
C GLU A 116 3.21 -7.23 -14.70
N ASP A 117 2.71 -7.51 -15.91
CA ASP A 117 2.01 -6.59 -16.80
C ASP A 117 0.51 -6.47 -16.50
N VAL A 118 -0.04 -7.30 -15.61
CA VAL A 118 -1.44 -7.20 -15.20
C VAL A 118 -1.57 -6.17 -14.05
N PRO A 119 -2.19 -5.01 -14.29
CA PRO A 119 -2.38 -4.00 -13.26
C PRO A 119 -3.54 -4.35 -12.34
N LEU A 120 -3.57 -3.71 -11.19
CA LEU A 120 -4.79 -3.58 -10.41
C LEU A 120 -5.60 -2.39 -10.95
N ILE A 121 -6.86 -2.65 -11.27
CA ILE A 121 -7.81 -1.68 -11.83
C ILE A 121 -8.91 -1.41 -10.81
N VAL A 122 -9.23 -0.14 -10.62
CA VAL A 122 -10.39 0.34 -9.86
C VAL A 122 -11.27 1.19 -10.78
N THR A 123 -12.56 0.88 -10.83
CA THR A 123 -13.56 1.65 -11.56
C THR A 123 -14.57 2.24 -10.58
N ILE A 124 -14.84 3.55 -10.70
CA ILE A 124 -15.88 4.24 -9.94
C ILE A 124 -17.00 4.63 -10.90
N LYS A 125 -18.21 4.11 -10.65
CA LYS A 125 -19.43 4.59 -11.30
C LYS A 125 -20.04 5.68 -10.42
N SER A 126 -19.87 6.93 -10.82
CA SER A 126 -20.33 8.13 -10.13
C SER A 126 -21.51 8.77 -10.86
N GLU A 127 -22.56 9.14 -10.12
CA GLU A 127 -23.68 9.90 -10.68
C GLU A 127 -23.32 11.37 -10.97
N ILE A 128 -22.22 11.89 -10.44
CA ILE A 128 -21.73 13.26 -10.66
C ILE A 128 -20.71 13.30 -11.80
N PHE A 129 -19.72 12.40 -11.77
CA PHE A 129 -18.54 12.46 -12.62
C PHE A 129 -18.53 11.39 -13.72
N GLY A 130 -19.58 10.57 -13.84
CA GLY A 130 -19.64 9.47 -14.80
C GLY A 130 -18.78 8.28 -14.38
N THR A 131 -18.06 7.67 -15.32
CA THR A 131 -17.15 6.55 -15.04
C THR A 131 -15.74 7.07 -14.89
N LEU A 132 -15.12 6.76 -13.75
CA LEU A 132 -13.72 7.07 -13.49
C LEU A 132 -12.94 5.76 -13.35
N GLU A 133 -11.71 5.74 -13.84
CA GLU A 133 -10.87 4.55 -13.81
C GLU A 133 -9.48 4.87 -13.28
N GLY A 134 -8.89 3.94 -12.54
CA GLY A 134 -7.54 4.08 -12.04
C GLY A 134 -6.84 2.75 -12.08
N GLU A 135 -5.61 2.78 -12.57
CA GLU A 135 -4.75 1.60 -12.70
C GLU A 135 -3.52 1.77 -11.83
N SER A 136 -3.09 0.70 -11.16
CA SER A 136 -1.84 0.69 -10.42
C SER A 136 -1.08 -0.61 -10.67
N ARG A 137 0.23 -0.49 -10.86
CA ARG A 137 1.12 -1.64 -10.82
C ARG A 137 1.08 -2.27 -9.42
N ILE A 138 1.25 -3.59 -9.37
CA ILE A 138 1.37 -4.36 -8.14
C ILE A 138 2.86 -4.64 -7.89
N TYR A 139 3.36 -4.14 -6.75
CA TYR A 139 4.77 -4.25 -6.41
C TYR A 139 5.03 -5.42 -5.47
N TRP A 140 5.39 -6.56 -6.05
CA TRP A 140 5.69 -7.78 -5.29
C TRP A 140 7.06 -7.71 -4.63
N GLY A 141 7.14 -8.08 -3.34
CA GLY A 141 8.41 -8.14 -2.62
C GLY A 141 9.07 -6.78 -2.36
N GLY A 142 8.28 -5.69 -2.37
CA GLY A 142 8.76 -4.38 -1.94
C GLY A 142 9.08 -4.33 -0.43
N SER A 143 9.68 -3.24 0.03
CA SER A 143 9.81 -2.98 1.47
C SER A 143 8.57 -2.28 2.02
N GLY A 144 8.38 -2.32 3.34
CA GLY A 144 7.25 -1.67 4.01
C GLY A 144 5.89 -2.30 3.65
N ALA A 145 4.87 -1.45 3.42
CA ALA A 145 3.49 -1.90 3.19
C ALA A 145 3.34 -2.75 1.92
N SER A 146 4.10 -2.47 0.86
CA SER A 146 4.06 -3.25 -0.38
C SER A 146 4.70 -4.64 -0.24
N GLY A 147 5.55 -4.83 0.77
CA GLY A 147 6.12 -6.14 1.10
C GLY A 147 5.11 -7.06 1.78
N THR A 148 4.24 -6.49 2.62
CA THR A 148 3.21 -7.25 3.32
C THR A 148 1.93 -7.34 2.50
N ASN A 149 1.37 -6.22 2.02
CA ASN A 149 0.05 -6.17 1.41
C ASN A 149 0.08 -5.55 -0.02
N PRO A 150 0.76 -6.16 -0.99
CA PRO A 150 0.95 -5.59 -2.34
C PRO A 150 -0.35 -5.29 -3.07
N LEU A 151 -1.38 -6.15 -2.94
CA LEU A 151 -2.69 -5.95 -3.55
C LEU A 151 -3.45 -4.78 -2.92
N GLU A 152 -3.37 -4.60 -1.60
CA GLU A 152 -4.02 -3.49 -0.89
C GLU A 152 -3.41 -2.14 -1.29
N VAL A 153 -2.07 -2.09 -1.36
CA VAL A 153 -1.34 -0.88 -1.77
C VAL A 153 -1.67 -0.51 -3.22
N ALA A 154 -1.71 -1.50 -4.12
CA ALA A 154 -2.10 -1.27 -5.50
C ALA A 154 -3.57 -0.82 -5.61
N LYS A 155 -4.49 -1.40 -4.82
CA LYS A 155 -5.91 -1.02 -4.75
C LYS A 155 -6.09 0.42 -4.31
N THR A 156 -5.40 0.80 -3.24
CA THR A 156 -5.44 2.16 -2.71
C THR A 156 -4.87 3.16 -3.71
N SER A 157 -3.78 2.81 -4.39
CA SER A 157 -3.18 3.64 -5.44
C SER A 157 -4.10 3.80 -6.66
N ALA A 158 -4.69 2.71 -7.15
CA ALA A 158 -5.65 2.72 -8.25
C ALA A 158 -6.91 3.55 -7.90
N LEU A 159 -7.45 3.37 -6.69
CA LEU A 159 -8.57 4.18 -6.19
C LEU A 159 -8.22 5.68 -6.16
N GLY A 160 -7.04 6.02 -5.65
CA GLY A 160 -6.55 7.40 -5.61
C GLY A 160 -6.44 8.04 -7.00
N ARG A 161 -6.10 7.27 -8.03
CA ARG A 161 -6.05 7.72 -9.43
C ARG A 161 -7.43 7.89 -10.06
N ALA A 162 -8.33 6.94 -9.81
CA ALA A 162 -9.70 7.05 -10.29
C ALA A 162 -10.35 8.34 -9.76
N ILE A 163 -10.21 8.64 -8.46
CA ILE A 163 -10.73 9.89 -7.87
C ILE A 163 -10.02 11.13 -8.45
N ALA A 164 -8.72 11.04 -8.73
CA ALA A 164 -7.95 12.15 -9.30
C ALA A 164 -8.46 12.57 -10.70
N GLN A 165 -9.10 11.66 -11.46
CA GLN A 165 -9.74 12.02 -12.74
C GLN A 165 -10.89 13.03 -12.56
N ALA A 166 -11.54 13.05 -11.39
CA ALA A 166 -12.56 14.06 -11.05
C ALA A 166 -11.94 15.40 -10.58
N GLY A 167 -10.62 15.57 -10.67
CA GLY A 167 -9.91 16.79 -10.25
C GLY A 167 -9.70 16.91 -8.73
N ILE A 168 -10.06 15.88 -7.96
CA ILE A 168 -10.04 15.91 -6.51
C ILE A 168 -8.64 15.56 -5.98
N GLY A 169 -8.12 16.42 -5.12
CA GLY A 169 -6.87 16.16 -4.40
C GLY A 169 -5.58 16.31 -5.23
N LEU A 170 -5.64 17.02 -6.36
CA LEU A 170 -4.49 17.24 -7.23
C LEU A 170 -3.56 18.33 -6.69
N ILE A 171 -2.36 17.94 -6.22
CA ILE A 171 -1.29 18.85 -5.80
C ILE A 171 -0.13 18.77 -6.80
N GLY A 172 -0.18 19.59 -7.85
CA GLY A 172 0.96 19.95 -8.71
C GLY A 172 1.51 18.89 -9.68
N THR A 173 1.53 17.59 -9.33
CA THR A 173 2.20 16.55 -10.14
C THR A 173 1.25 15.60 -10.88
N GLY A 174 -0.07 15.88 -10.86
CA GLY A 174 -1.07 15.01 -11.48
C GLY A 174 -1.40 13.76 -10.62
N PRO A 175 -1.88 12.67 -11.23
CA PRO A 175 -2.43 11.51 -10.50
C PRO A 175 -1.38 10.53 -9.95
N ALA A 176 -0.08 10.77 -10.13
CA ALA A 176 0.98 9.85 -9.72
C ALA A 176 0.95 9.54 -8.21
N SER A 177 1.14 8.27 -7.84
CA SER A 177 1.22 7.84 -6.44
C SER A 177 2.57 8.23 -5.82
N ALA A 178 2.63 8.29 -4.49
CA ALA A 178 3.88 8.56 -3.77
C ALA A 178 4.99 7.55 -4.16
N GLN A 179 4.61 6.29 -4.33
CA GLN A 179 5.53 5.22 -4.71
C GLN A 179 6.08 5.38 -6.14
N GLU A 180 5.27 5.77 -7.11
CA GLU A 180 5.77 6.04 -8.47
C GLU A 180 6.67 7.26 -8.53
N VAL A 181 6.37 8.29 -7.74
CA VAL A 181 7.25 9.46 -7.63
C VAL A 181 8.59 9.05 -7.00
N GLU A 182 8.56 8.16 -6.01
CA GLU A 182 9.77 7.61 -5.40
C GLU A 182 10.56 6.73 -6.38
N GLU A 183 9.90 5.85 -7.13
CA GLU A 183 10.50 4.94 -8.11
C GLU A 183 11.04 5.65 -9.34
N ALA A 184 10.27 6.55 -9.95
CA ALA A 184 10.74 7.37 -11.08
C ALA A 184 12.00 8.16 -10.67
N ARG A 185 12.04 8.65 -9.42
CA ARG A 185 13.22 9.32 -8.88
C ARG A 185 14.34 8.34 -8.55
N ALA A 186 14.06 7.15 -8.01
CA ALA A 186 15.06 6.12 -7.74
C ALA A 186 15.74 5.62 -9.03
N ALA A 187 14.96 5.45 -10.10
CA ALA A 187 15.43 5.09 -11.44
C ALA A 187 16.35 6.17 -12.04
N VAL A 188 16.01 7.46 -11.87
CA VAL A 188 16.87 8.59 -12.27
C VAL A 188 18.10 8.73 -11.37
N ASN A 189 17.98 8.37 -10.09
CA ASN A 189 19.04 8.55 -9.10
C ASN A 189 20.00 7.36 -9.01
N GLY A 190 19.72 6.22 -9.65
CA GLY A 190 20.56 5.01 -9.64
C GLY A 190 20.72 4.39 -8.25
N ALA A 191 19.86 4.74 -7.30
CA ALA A 191 19.94 4.29 -5.92
C ALA A 191 18.97 3.11 -5.73
N ARG A 192 19.51 1.89 -5.72
CA ARG A 192 18.81 0.73 -5.16
C ARG A 192 18.58 1.02 -3.67
N VAL A 193 17.33 1.05 -3.23
CA VAL A 193 16.99 1.23 -1.82
C VAL A 193 17.42 -0.03 -1.08
N GLU A 194 18.58 0.02 -0.42
CA GLU A 194 18.97 -0.99 0.56
C GLU A 194 18.07 -0.85 1.81
N GLU A 195 17.49 -1.98 2.18
CA GLU A 195 16.57 -2.16 3.29
C GLU A 195 17.21 -1.78 4.63
N LYS A 196 16.46 -1.06 5.47
CA LYS A 196 16.84 -0.89 6.89
C LYS A 196 16.40 -2.14 7.67
N PRO A 197 17.24 -2.68 8.57
CA PRO A 197 16.84 -3.79 9.42
C PRO A 197 15.74 -3.33 10.40
N SER A 198 14.62 -4.04 10.38
CA SER A 198 13.55 -3.92 11.37
C SER A 198 14.04 -4.46 12.71
N GLN A 199 14.00 -3.63 13.75
CA GLN A 199 14.29 -4.05 15.11
C GLN A 199 13.12 -4.86 15.66
N ASP A 200 13.37 -6.15 15.89
CA ASP A 200 12.46 -7.06 16.59
C ASP A 200 12.18 -6.58 18.02
N LYS A 201 10.90 -6.43 18.34
CA LYS A 201 10.41 -6.26 19.71
C LYS A 201 10.27 -7.64 20.35
N THR A 202 11.18 -7.96 21.26
CA THR A 202 11.06 -9.12 22.16
C THR A 202 9.89 -8.90 23.13
N ALA A 203 8.87 -9.75 23.08
CA ALA A 203 7.80 -9.80 24.08
C ALA A 203 8.21 -10.71 25.26
N PRO A 204 7.72 -10.44 26.49
CA PRO A 204 8.15 -11.14 27.69
C PRO A 204 7.53 -12.54 27.82
N ALA A 205 8.30 -13.45 28.41
CA ALA A 205 7.92 -14.83 28.70
C ALA A 205 6.92 -14.90 29.87
N GLY A 206 5.65 -15.16 29.54
CA GLY A 206 4.60 -15.54 30.49
C GLY A 206 4.52 -17.06 30.70
N GLU A 207 3.97 -17.43 31.85
CA GLU A 207 3.93 -18.77 32.45
C GLU A 207 3.37 -19.87 31.54
N LYS A 208 3.97 -21.06 31.65
CA LYS A 208 3.56 -22.29 30.94
C LYS A 208 2.24 -22.81 31.52
N GLU A 209 1.12 -22.35 30.98
CA GLU A 209 -0.13 -23.11 31.02
C GLU A 209 0.02 -24.42 30.24
N ALA A 210 -0.66 -25.47 30.71
CA ALA A 210 -0.69 -26.79 30.10
C ALA A 210 -1.06 -26.66 28.61
N ARG A 211 -0.19 -27.12 27.72
CA ARG A 211 -0.38 -26.98 26.27
C ARG A 211 -1.62 -27.78 25.85
N PRO A 212 -2.66 -27.14 25.28
CA PRO A 212 -3.83 -27.86 24.78
C PRO A 212 -3.39 -28.84 23.68
N GLU A 213 -3.99 -30.02 23.66
CA GLU A 213 -3.77 -31.01 22.59
C GLU A 213 -4.32 -30.47 21.26
N ALA A 214 -3.70 -30.88 20.15
CA ALA A 214 -4.18 -30.48 18.83
C ALA A 214 -5.44 -31.27 18.48
N GLN A 215 -6.49 -30.60 18.02
CA GLN A 215 -7.75 -31.21 17.62
C GLN A 215 -8.04 -30.92 16.14
N PRO A 216 -8.64 -31.87 15.40
CA PRO A 216 -9.17 -31.59 14.07
C PRO A 216 -10.13 -30.40 14.11
N TRP A 217 -10.01 -29.50 13.14
CA TRP A 217 -10.83 -28.31 13.05
C TRP A 217 -11.15 -27.99 11.60
N GLU A 218 -12.39 -27.59 11.36
CA GLU A 218 -12.88 -27.12 10.08
C GLU A 218 -13.79 -25.91 10.31
N GLY A 219 -13.65 -24.87 9.47
CA GLY A 219 -14.53 -23.71 9.55
C GLY A 219 -14.19 -22.60 8.56
N GLU A 220 -15.05 -21.58 8.54
CA GLU A 220 -14.87 -20.39 7.71
C GLU A 220 -14.01 -19.34 8.42
N VAL A 221 -13.06 -18.76 7.69
CA VAL A 221 -12.19 -17.69 8.16
C VAL A 221 -12.06 -16.57 7.14
N VAL A 222 -11.99 -15.32 7.61
CA VAL A 222 -11.63 -14.15 6.82
C VAL A 222 -10.18 -13.81 7.10
N ILE A 223 -9.35 -13.72 6.07
CA ILE A 223 -7.93 -13.37 6.24
C ILE A 223 -7.82 -11.90 6.64
N LEU A 224 -7.13 -11.62 7.74
CA LEU A 224 -6.94 -10.27 8.30
C LEU A 224 -5.58 -9.67 7.96
N SER A 225 -4.58 -10.50 7.68
CA SER A 225 -3.25 -10.05 7.32
C SER A 225 -2.70 -10.88 6.18
N ALA A 226 -1.85 -10.28 5.35
CA ALA A 226 -1.17 -11.05 4.34
C ALA A 226 -0.28 -12.15 4.93
N PRO A 227 -0.02 -13.20 4.14
CA PRO A 227 0.93 -14.25 4.49
C PRO A 227 2.32 -13.70 4.72
N SER A 228 3.00 -14.18 5.76
CA SER A 228 4.40 -13.87 6.05
C SER A 228 5.16 -15.15 6.35
N GLN A 229 6.40 -15.22 5.85
CA GLN A 229 7.27 -16.36 6.07
C GLN A 229 7.97 -16.25 7.43
N THR A 230 7.86 -17.30 8.24
CA THR A 230 8.49 -17.40 9.57
C THR A 230 9.34 -18.68 9.64
N GLU A 231 10.08 -18.87 10.73
CA GLU A 231 10.83 -20.12 11.00
C GLU A 231 9.94 -21.38 10.97
N LYS A 232 8.63 -21.23 11.20
CA LYS A 232 7.66 -22.33 11.22
C LYS A 232 6.98 -22.56 9.86
N GLY A 233 7.27 -21.74 8.86
CA GLY A 233 6.59 -21.70 7.56
C GLY A 233 5.74 -20.44 7.38
N TRP A 234 4.86 -20.47 6.39
CA TRP A 234 3.95 -19.37 6.07
C TRP A 234 2.86 -19.23 7.12
N THR A 235 2.60 -17.99 7.53
CA THR A 235 1.58 -17.65 8.52
C THR A 235 0.71 -16.47 8.09
N ALA A 236 -0.57 -16.50 8.43
CA ALA A 236 -1.50 -15.38 8.22
C ALA A 236 -2.46 -15.26 9.40
N LYS A 237 -2.84 -14.04 9.77
CA LYS A 237 -3.90 -13.80 10.76
C LYS A 237 -5.25 -13.92 10.06
N ALA A 238 -6.22 -14.54 10.72
CA ALA A 238 -7.58 -14.65 10.24
C ALA A 238 -8.59 -14.44 11.37
N ALA A 239 -9.85 -14.17 11.03
CA ALA A 239 -10.98 -14.19 11.95
C ALA A 239 -11.93 -15.31 11.55
N THR A 240 -12.37 -16.13 12.49
CA THR A 240 -13.47 -17.08 12.23
C THR A 240 -14.79 -16.33 12.01
N ARG A 241 -15.82 -17.03 11.53
CA ARG A 241 -17.18 -16.49 11.41
C ARG A 241 -17.74 -15.89 12.71
N ASP A 242 -17.35 -16.45 13.86
CA ASP A 242 -17.76 -15.98 15.19
C ASP A 242 -16.90 -14.80 15.69
N GLY A 243 -15.97 -14.29 14.87
CA GLY A 243 -15.08 -13.16 15.20
C GLY A 243 -13.84 -13.55 15.99
N GLU A 244 -13.57 -14.84 16.21
CA GLU A 244 -12.39 -15.30 16.91
C GLU A 244 -11.13 -15.10 16.07
N LYS A 245 -10.09 -14.49 16.64
CA LYS A 245 -8.81 -14.29 15.94
C LYS A 245 -7.94 -15.53 16.02
N VAL A 246 -7.54 -16.05 14.87
CA VAL A 246 -6.70 -17.23 14.71
C VAL A 246 -5.48 -16.94 13.83
N ASN A 247 -4.43 -17.75 13.98
CA ASN A 247 -3.24 -17.75 13.15
C ASN A 247 -3.24 -19.03 12.30
N LEU A 248 -3.26 -18.84 10.99
CA LEU A 248 -3.11 -19.93 10.03
C LEU A 248 -1.63 -20.22 9.84
N LEU A 249 -1.27 -21.49 9.73
CA LEU A 249 0.10 -21.97 9.53
C LEU A 249 0.12 -23.08 8.47
N GLY A 250 0.98 -22.97 7.47
CA GLY A 250 1.18 -24.04 6.47
C GLY A 250 1.53 -23.47 5.09
N SER A 251 2.10 -24.28 4.21
CA SER A 251 2.49 -23.84 2.87
C SER A 251 1.33 -23.28 2.05
N ILE A 252 0.12 -23.83 2.22
CA ILE A 252 -1.10 -23.37 1.54
C ILE A 252 -1.45 -21.91 1.90
N VAL A 253 -1.03 -21.46 3.10
CA VAL A 253 -1.28 -20.09 3.57
C VAL A 253 -0.50 -19.06 2.75
N GLU A 254 0.58 -19.44 2.05
CA GLU A 254 1.37 -18.54 1.20
C GLU A 254 0.53 -17.71 0.23
N HIS A 255 -0.58 -18.28 -0.25
CA HIS A 255 -1.43 -17.68 -1.28
C HIS A 255 -2.72 -17.06 -0.71
N ALA A 256 -2.86 -16.99 0.62
CA ALA A 256 -4.03 -16.39 1.26
C ALA A 256 -4.11 -14.89 0.94
N VAL A 257 -5.32 -14.39 0.65
CA VAL A 257 -5.55 -12.98 0.34
C VAL A 257 -6.34 -12.30 1.45
N PRO A 258 -5.87 -11.15 1.98
CA PRO A 258 -6.62 -10.37 2.98
C PRO A 258 -8.04 -10.01 2.53
N GLU A 259 -8.96 -9.90 3.48
CA GLU A 259 -10.38 -9.57 3.30
C GLU A 259 -11.21 -10.61 2.51
N VAL A 260 -10.61 -11.77 2.23
CA VAL A 260 -11.26 -12.87 1.52
C VAL A 260 -11.63 -13.98 2.51
N THR A 261 -12.81 -14.56 2.31
CA THR A 261 -13.34 -15.67 3.12
C THR A 261 -12.91 -17.01 2.54
N TYR A 262 -12.43 -17.90 3.39
CA TYR A 262 -12.03 -19.25 3.06
C TYR A 262 -12.67 -20.25 4.00
N ARG A 263 -12.98 -21.44 3.49
CA ARG A 263 -13.20 -22.63 4.30
C ARG A 263 -11.85 -23.30 4.51
N VAL A 264 -11.49 -23.53 5.76
CA VAL A 264 -10.18 -24.06 6.16
C VAL A 264 -10.39 -25.32 6.96
N ALA A 265 -9.62 -26.38 6.66
CA ALA A 265 -9.55 -27.60 7.45
C ALA A 265 -8.11 -27.90 7.87
N GLY A 266 -7.94 -28.48 9.07
CA GLY A 266 -6.64 -28.92 9.56
C GLY A 266 -6.61 -29.16 11.07
N LEU A 267 -5.45 -28.91 11.69
CA LEU A 267 -5.23 -29.18 13.12
C LEU A 267 -5.15 -27.88 13.93
N ARG A 268 -6.10 -27.69 14.84
CA ARG A 268 -6.16 -26.53 15.72
C ARG A 268 -5.52 -26.80 17.08
N LYS A 269 -4.71 -25.86 17.54
CA LYS A 269 -4.08 -25.86 18.87
C LYS A 269 -4.15 -24.44 19.45
N GLY A 270 -5.15 -24.19 20.30
CA GLY A 270 -5.45 -22.84 20.79
C GLY A 270 -5.88 -21.92 19.64
N ASN A 271 -5.18 -20.80 19.46
CA ASN A 271 -5.41 -19.84 18.38
C ASN A 271 -4.58 -20.13 17.12
N TRP A 272 -3.92 -21.29 17.03
CA TRP A 272 -3.17 -21.70 15.84
C TRP A 272 -3.91 -22.80 15.10
N ILE A 273 -3.99 -22.69 13.79
CA ILE A 273 -4.56 -23.70 12.90
C ILE A 273 -3.47 -24.07 11.89
N LYS A 274 -2.97 -25.30 11.97
CA LYS A 274 -2.12 -25.86 10.92
C LYS A 274 -3.04 -26.25 9.77
N VAL A 275 -2.99 -25.48 8.70
CA VAL A 275 -3.87 -25.61 7.53
C VAL A 275 -3.41 -26.77 6.66
N GLU A 276 -4.30 -27.73 6.46
CA GLU A 276 -4.11 -28.88 5.58
C GLU A 276 -4.91 -28.72 4.29
N GLU A 277 -6.06 -28.06 4.36
CA GLU A 277 -6.90 -27.71 3.20
C GLU A 277 -7.45 -26.29 3.34
N MET A 278 -7.58 -25.57 2.22
CA MET A 278 -8.10 -24.20 2.18
C MET A 278 -8.80 -23.94 0.85
N GLU A 279 -10.09 -23.64 0.92
CA GLU A 279 -10.96 -23.43 -0.23
C GLU A 279 -11.58 -22.03 -0.17
N LEU A 280 -11.51 -21.30 -1.28
CA LEU A 280 -12.08 -19.96 -1.39
C LEU A 280 -13.61 -20.04 -1.39
N GLN A 281 -14.27 -19.29 -0.49
CA GLN A 281 -15.73 -19.15 -0.52
C GLN A 281 -16.09 -17.95 -1.39
N VAL A 282 -16.72 -18.20 -2.54
CA VAL A 282 -17.18 -17.17 -3.47
C VAL A 282 -18.68 -16.94 -3.25
N ALA A 283 -19.08 -15.71 -2.96
CA ALA A 283 -20.47 -15.29 -3.17
C ALA A 283 -20.68 -15.16 -4.69
N GLU A 284 -21.67 -15.85 -5.26
CA GLU A 284 -21.95 -16.09 -6.69
C GLU A 284 -22.16 -14.85 -7.60
N ASP A 285 -21.73 -13.65 -7.22
CA ASP A 285 -21.79 -12.48 -8.11
C ASP A 285 -20.49 -12.39 -8.94
N GLU A 286 -20.44 -13.15 -10.05
CA GLU A 286 -19.26 -13.27 -10.94
C GLU A 286 -19.23 -12.27 -12.11
N MET A 287 -18.05 -11.67 -12.33
CA MET A 287 -17.49 -11.42 -13.65
C MET A 287 -16.33 -12.40 -13.87
N ASP A 288 -16.28 -13.02 -15.05
CA ASP A 288 -15.29 -14.04 -15.42
C ASP A 288 -13.97 -13.40 -15.90
N LEU A 289 -12.86 -13.89 -15.36
CA LEU A 289 -11.50 -13.42 -15.63
C LEU A 289 -11.01 -13.80 -17.03
N ASP A 290 -11.52 -14.89 -17.60
CA ASP A 290 -11.14 -15.32 -18.94
C ASP A 290 -11.59 -14.30 -20.01
N SER A 291 -12.57 -13.45 -19.68
CA SER A 291 -12.99 -12.31 -20.52
C SER A 291 -12.05 -11.10 -20.48
N LEU A 292 -11.18 -11.00 -19.46
CA LEU A 292 -10.20 -9.91 -19.32
C LEU A 292 -8.84 -10.24 -19.93
N LEU A 293 -8.59 -11.53 -20.21
CA LEU A 293 -7.33 -12.03 -20.77
C LEU A 293 -7.43 -12.44 -22.25
N SER A 294 -8.60 -12.25 -22.88
CA SER A 294 -8.86 -12.49 -24.31
C SER A 294 -8.93 -11.20 -25.10
#